data_AF-A0A6M7Y5K5-F1
#
_entry.id   AF-A0A6M7Y5K5-F1
#
_cell.length_a   1.000
_cell.length_b   1.000
_cell.length_c   1.000
_cell.angle_alpha   90.00
_cell.angle_beta   90.00
_cell.angle_gamma   90.00
#
_symmetry.space_group_name_H-M   'P 1'
#
loop_
_entity.id
_entity.type
_entity.pdbx_description
1 polymer ?
#
loop_
_entity_poly.entity_id
_entity_poly.type
_entity_poly.pdbx_seq_one_letter_code
_entity_poly.pdbx_strand_id
1 'polypeptide(L)' 'MKMHDMKIRVSVDLKEWLVLRAERNGRSMTSELIQILKAVRQTGEGRPEERLNYRE' A
#
# COMPACT_ATOMS: atom_id res chain seq x y z
N MET A 1 13.58 0.62 13.33
CA MET A 1 12.54 1.53 12.79
C MET A 1 11.28 1.31 13.61
N LYS A 2 10.66 2.36 14.19
CA LYS A 2 9.39 2.19 14.93
C LYS A 2 8.27 1.94 13.93
N MET A 3 7.55 0.83 14.09
CA MET A 3 6.35 0.54 13.31
C MET A 3 5.16 1.26 13.96
N HIS A 4 4.39 1.99 13.16
CA HIS A 4 3.14 2.60 13.62
C HIS A 4 1.97 1.74 13.15
N ASP A 5 1.07 1.41 14.08
CA ASP A 5 -0.16 0.70 13.74
C ASP A 5 -1.13 1.65 13.03
N MET A 6 -1.71 1.16 11.92
CA MET A 6 -2.77 1.85 11.18
C MET A 6 -3.98 0.93 11.10
N LYS A 7 -5.11 1.36 11.65
CA LYS A 7 -6.39 0.65 11.54
C LYS A 7 -7.19 1.22 10.38
N ILE A 8 -7.52 0.37 9.40
CA ILE A 8 -8.36 0.74 8.26
C ILE A 8 -9.68 -0.02 8.32
N ARG A 9 -10.77 0.65 7.93
CA ARG A 9 -12.06 0.01 7.71
C ARG A 9 -12.21 -0.29 6.22
N VAL A 10 -12.59 -1.52 5.92
CA VAL A 10 -12.84 -1.99 4.56
C VAL A 10 -14.10 -2.83 4.57
N SER A 11 -14.75 -2.95 3.42
CA SER A 11 -15.85 -3.89 3.25
C SER A 11 -15.35 -5.34 3.39
N VAL A 12 -16.27 -6.26 3.71
CA VAL A 12 -15.93 -7.66 4.00
C VAL A 12 -15.34 -8.35 2.76
N ASP A 13 -15.95 -8.13 1.60
CA ASP A 13 -15.52 -8.64 0.30
C ASP A 13 -14.09 -8.21 -0.04
N LEU A 14 -13.72 -6.95 0.22
CA LEU A 14 -12.38 -6.44 -0.04
C LEU A 14 -11.35 -7.10 0.89
N LYS A 15 -11.71 -7.34 2.15
CA LYS A 15 -10.85 -8.04 3.11
C LYS A 15 -10.61 -9.48 2.68
N GLU A 16 -11.66 -10.20 2.31
CA GLU A 16 -11.57 -11.58 1.84
C GLU A 16 -10.71 -11.70 0.58
N TRP A 17 -10.94 -10.80 -0.38
CA TRP A 17 -10.12 -10.70 -1.59
C TRP A 17 -8.64 -10.49 -1.25
N LEU A 18 -8.33 -9.59 -0.32
CA LEU A 18 -6.95 -9.28 0.06
C LEU A 18 -6.26 -10.49 0.73
N VAL A 19 -6.99 -11.24 1.56
CA VAL A 19 -6.48 -12.48 2.18
C VAL A 19 -6.12 -13.52 1.12
N LEU A 20 -7.06 -13.84 0.22
CA LEU A 20 -6.84 -14.82 -0.84
C LEU A 20 -5.69 -14.42 -1.78
N ARG A 21 -5.58 -13.14 -2.09
CA ARG A 21 -4.49 -12.61 -2.91
C ARG A 21 -3.14 -12.72 -2.20
N ALA A 22 -3.09 -12.43 -0.90
CA ALA A 22 -1.87 -12.54 -0.10
C ALA A 22 -1.38 -14.00 -0.01
N GLU A 23 -2.30 -14.96 0.20
CA GLU A 23 -2.00 -16.40 0.20
C GLU A 23 -1.42 -16.87 -1.14
N ARG A 24 -2.07 -16.49 -2.25
CA ARG A 24 -1.58 -16.80 -3.61
C ARG A 24 -0.18 -16.26 -3.88
N ASN A 25 0.18 -15.13 -3.27
CA ASN A 25 1.47 -14.49 -3.43
C ASN A 25 2.51 -14.91 -2.37
N GLY A 26 2.16 -15.82 -1.44
CA GLY A 26 3.04 -16.23 -0.34
C GLY A 26 3.41 -15.09 0.60
N ARG A 27 2.50 -14.12 0.81
CA ARG A 27 2.72 -12.92 1.63
C ARG A 27 1.73 -12.84 2.78
N SER A 28 2.08 -12.08 3.81
CA SER A 28 1.09 -11.63 4.80
C SER A 28 0.13 -10.62 4.17
N MET A 29 -1.10 -10.57 4.68
CA MET A 29 -2.13 -9.61 4.26
C MET A 29 -1.61 -8.16 4.31
N THR A 30 -0.88 -7.79 5.36
CA THR A 30 -0.26 -6.46 5.51
C THR A 30 0.81 -6.20 4.45
N SER A 31 1.66 -7.18 4.16
CA SER A 31 2.71 -7.06 3.13
C SER A 31 2.08 -6.87 1.76
N GLU A 32 1.05 -7.65 1.43
CA GLU A 32 0.34 -7.52 0.15
C GLU A 32 -0.36 -6.16 0.02
N LEU A 33 -1.02 -5.69 1.08
CA LEU A 33 -1.63 -4.34 1.10
C LEU A 33 -0.58 -3.26 0.82
N ILE A 34 0.58 -3.33 1.47
CA ILE A 34 1.67 -2.37 1.25
C ILE A 34 2.15 -2.40 -0.21
N GLN A 35 2.26 -3.58 -0.82
CA GLN A 35 2.68 -3.71 -2.22
C GLN A 35 1.66 -3.10 -3.17
N ILE A 36 0.36 -3.31 -2.92
CA ILE A 36 -0.72 -2.67 -3.69
C ILE A 36 -0.62 -1.14 -3.58
N LEU A 37 -0.48 -0.61 -2.36
CA LEU A 37 -0.39 0.84 -2.14
C LEU A 37 0.86 1.44 -2.79
N LYS A 38 2.01 0.75 -2.73
CA LYS A 38 3.25 1.17 -3.42
C LYS A 38 3.08 1.19 -4.93
N ALA A 39 2.46 0.17 -5.51
CA ALA A 39 2.21 0.09 -6.94
C ALA A 39 1.30 1.25 -7.40
N VAL A 40 0.20 1.48 -6.68
CA VAL A 40 -0.70 2.61 -6.96
C VAL A 40 0.03 3.95 -6.88
N ARG A 41 0.84 4.15 -5.84
CA ARG A 41 1.65 5.37 -5.69
C ARG A 41 2.60 5.57 -6.86
N GLN A 42 3.31 4.54 -7.29
CA GLN A 42 4.26 4.62 -8.42
C GLN A 42 3.54 4.90 -9.76
N THR A 43 2.29 4.45 -9.91
CA THR A 43 1.50 4.70 -11.12
C THR A 43 0.84 6.08 -11.16
N GLY A 44 0.51 6.66 -10.00
CA GLY A 44 -0.20 7.95 -9.90
C GLY A 44 0.70 9.15 -9.59
N GLU A 45 1.87 8.92 -8.98
CA GLU A 45 2.86 9.95 -8.65
C GLU A 45 4.12 9.71 -9.47
N GLY A 46 4.32 10.52 -10.51
CA GLY A 46 5.69 10.83 -10.96
C GLY A 46 6.52 11.20 -9.73
N ARG A 47 7.72 10.63 -9.63
CA ARG A 47 8.61 10.60 -8.45
C ARG A 47 8.41 11.81 -7.52
N PRO A 48 7.96 11.62 -6.27
CA PRO A 48 7.81 12.73 -5.32
C PRO A 48 9.13 13.46 -5.01
N GLU A 49 10.27 12.88 -5.36
CA GLU A 49 11.60 13.49 -5.23
C GLU A 49 11.84 14.68 -6.19
N GLU A 50 10.99 14.88 -7.21
CA GLU A 50 11.05 16.07 -8.09
C GLU A 50 10.19 17.25 -7.59
N ARG A 51 9.32 17.04 -6.59
CA ARG A 51 8.39 18.10 -6.11
C ARG A 51 8.93 18.96 -4.98
N LEU A 52 10.11 18.67 -4.44
CA LEU A 52 10.72 19.45 -3.36
C LEU A 52 11.66 20.56 -3.84
N ASN A 53 11.83 20.77 -5.16
CA ASN A 53 12.74 21.80 -5.68
C ASN A 53 12.05 23.01 -6.33
N TYR A 54 10.81 23.31 -5.94
CA TYR A 54 10.19 24.60 -6.25
C TYR A 54 9.42 25.12 -5.03
N ARG A 55 10.14 25.80 -4.14
CA ARG A 55 9.64 26.98 -3.43
C ARG A 55 10.83 27.80 -2.93
N GLU A 56 11.10 28.81 -3.75
CA GLU A 56 11.75 30.12 -3.51
C GLU A 56 13.21 30.16 -3.04
#